data_AF-A0A5E5PPZ5-F1
#
_entry.id   AF-A0A5E5PPZ5-F1
#
_cell.length_a   1.000
_cell.length_b   1.000
_cell.length_c   1.000
_cell.angle_alpha   90.00
_cell.angle_beta   90.00
_cell.angle_gamma   90.00
#
_symmetry.space_group_name_H-M   'P 1'
#
loop_
_entity.id
_entity.type
_entity.pdbx_description
1 polymer ?
#
loop_
_entity_poly.entity_id
_entity_poly.type
_entity_poly.pdbx_seq_one_letter_code
_entity_poly.pdbx_strand_id
1 'polypeptide(L)'
;MVNGYSLDPHPRANFAKEQFAVVRIPRIKRERVPATSVEIVEDLETAMMQANPNNKFYAAKVAGPARSSEGTMLYYIVEMYNT
;
A
#
# COMPACT_ATOMS: atom_id res chain seq x y z
N MET A 1 19.09 9.98 8.75
CA MET A 1 17.64 10.03 9.06
C MET A 1 17.00 8.86 8.33
N VAL A 2 16.88 7.72 9.00
CA VAL A 2 16.17 6.56 8.44
C VAL A 2 14.70 6.73 8.81
N ASN A 3 13.81 6.89 7.83
CA ASN A 3 12.37 6.80 8.06
C ASN A 3 12.06 5.33 8.34
N GLY A 4 12.33 4.90 9.58
CA GLY A 4 12.05 3.57 10.06
C GLY A 4 10.56 3.45 10.33
N TYR A 5 9.85 2.74 9.46
CA TYR A 5 8.57 2.16 9.81
C TYR A 5 8.83 1.21 11.00
N SER A 6 8.49 1.61 12.23
CA SER A 6 8.43 0.67 13.36
C SER A 6 7.22 -0.24 13.14
N LEU A 7 7.43 -1.25 12.30
CA LEU A 7 6.75 -2.52 12.41
C LEU A 7 7.45 -3.22 13.58
N ASP A 8 6.71 -3.58 14.61
CA ASP A 8 7.19 -4.28 15.80
C ASP A 8 8.39 -5.21 15.50
N PRO A 9 9.51 -5.11 16.24
CA PRO A 9 10.69 -5.97 16.06
C PRO A 9 10.44 -7.38 16.62
N HIS A 10 9.37 -8.03 16.16
CA HIS A 10 9.16 -9.45 16.40
C HIS A 10 9.92 -10.25 15.34
N PRO A 11 10.72 -11.27 15.72
CA PRO A 11 11.54 -12.11 14.83
C PRO A 11 10.73 -12.98 13.83
N ARG A 12 9.43 -12.71 13.72
CA ARG A 12 8.47 -13.27 12.76
C ARG A 12 8.01 -12.24 11.72
N ALA A 13 8.62 -11.05 11.69
CA ALA A 13 8.39 -10.02 10.68
C ALA A 13 8.82 -10.55 9.32
N ASN A 14 7.94 -11.34 8.72
CA ASN A 14 7.96 -11.68 7.31
C ASN A 14 7.93 -10.35 6.58
N PHE A 15 9.11 -9.88 6.15
CA PHE A 15 9.31 -8.60 5.49
C PHE A 15 8.19 -8.44 4.46
N ALA A 16 7.34 -7.44 4.70
CA ALA A 16 6.19 -7.18 3.87
C ALA A 16 6.69 -7.00 2.43
N LYS A 17 6.32 -7.92 1.53
CA LYS A 17 6.80 -7.87 0.15
C LYS A 17 6.25 -6.63 -0.52
N GLU A 18 7.15 -5.84 -1.09
CA GLU A 18 6.78 -4.72 -1.95
C GLU A 18 6.12 -5.26 -3.22
N GLN A 19 4.96 -4.71 -3.55
CA GLN A 19 4.13 -5.11 -4.68
C GLN A 19 3.56 -3.87 -5.35
N PHE A 20 3.33 -3.94 -6.66
CA PHE A 20 2.61 -2.90 -7.39
C PHE A 20 1.12 -3.08 -7.19
N ALA A 21 0.41 -1.96 -7.04
CA ALA A 21 -1.01 -1.98 -6.78
C ALA A 21 -1.72 -0.73 -7.28
N VAL A 22 -3.02 -0.89 -7.52
CA VAL A 22 -3.96 0.22 -7.61
C VAL A 22 -4.61 0.39 -6.25
N VAL A 23 -4.52 1.59 -5.70
CA VAL A 23 -4.99 1.89 -4.35
C VAL A 23 -6.06 2.95 -4.40
N ARG A 24 -7.22 2.65 -3.80
CA ARG A 24 -8.29 3.63 -3.62
C ARG A 24 -8.04 4.46 -2.37
N ILE A 25 -7.69 5.74 -2.56
CA ILE A 25 -7.34 6.65 -1.46
C ILE A 25 -8.34 7.81 -1.44
N PRO A 26 -9.41 7.73 -0.62
CA PRO A 26 -10.45 8.75 -0.62
C PRO A 26 -9.98 10.13 -0.16
N ARG A 27 -8.86 10.19 0.58
CA ARG A 27 -8.15 11.40 1.03
C ARG A 27 -6.64 11.15 0.94
N ILE A 28 -5.93 11.91 0.10
CA ILE A 28 -4.55 11.68 -0.38
C ILE A 28 -3.44 11.62 0.72
N LYS A 29 -3.76 11.74 2.01
CA LYS A 29 -2.77 11.67 3.11
C LYS A 29 -2.90 10.40 3.95
N ARG A 30 -2.69 9.21 3.35
CA ARG A 30 -2.64 7.95 4.12
C ARG A 30 -1.31 7.24 3.92
N GLU A 31 -0.68 6.86 5.03
CA GLU A 31 0.51 6.01 5.06
C GLU A 31 0.16 4.52 4.91
N ARG A 32 -1.10 4.17 5.22
CA ARG A 32 -1.62 2.79 5.13
C ARG A 32 -3.10 2.78 4.80
N VAL A 33 -3.50 1.73 4.11
CA VAL A 33 -4.86 1.50 3.61
C VAL A 33 -5.32 0.09 3.95
N PRO A 34 -6.63 -0.16 4.12
CA PRO A 34 -7.12 -1.52 4.28
C PRO A 34 -6.89 -2.32 3.01
N ALA A 35 -6.66 -3.63 3.17
CA ALA A 35 -6.49 -4.56 2.04
C ALA A 35 -7.66 -4.50 1.04
N THR A 36 -8.87 -4.17 1.51
CA THR A 36 -10.06 -3.98 0.66
C THR A 36 -9.98 -2.78 -0.29
N SER A 37 -9.03 -1.88 -0.08
CA SER A 37 -8.79 -0.71 -0.95
C SER A 37 -7.56 -0.87 -1.84
N VAL A 38 -6.98 -2.07 -1.88
CA VAL A 38 -5.75 -2.38 -2.63
C VAL A 38 -6.04 -3.52 -3.59
N GLU A 39 -5.70 -3.29 -4.85
CA GLU A 39 -5.68 -4.33 -5.87
C GLU A 39 -4.23 -4.53 -6.31
N ILE A 40 -3.66 -5.70 -6.02
CA ILE A 40 -2.29 -6.05 -6.43
C ILE A 40 -2.28 -6.37 -7.92
N VAL A 41 -1.29 -5.84 -8.63
CA VAL A 41 -1.07 -6.08 -10.05
C VAL A 41 0.37 -6.55 -10.28
N GLU A 42 0.65 -7.14 -11.44
CA GLU A 42 1.97 -7.68 -11.77
C GLU A 42 3.06 -6.60 -11.81
N ASP A 43 2.74 -5.43 -12.36
CA ASP A 43 3.72 -4.40 -12.70
C ASP A 43 3.17 -2.97 -12.60
N LEU A 44 4.10 -2.02 -12.61
CA LEU A 44 3.79 -0.59 -12.52
C LEU A 44 2.98 -0.10 -13.71
N GLU A 45 3.23 -0.61 -14.91
CA GLU A 45 2.51 -0.20 -16.12
C GLU A 45 1.01 -0.50 -15.98
N THR A 46 0.68 -1.72 -15.55
CA THR A 46 -0.70 -2.13 -15.26
C THR A 46 -1.33 -1.25 -14.19
N ALA A 47 -0.59 -0.94 -13.11
CA ALA A 47 -1.08 -0.05 -12.05
C ALA A 47 -1.40 1.35 -12.60
N MET A 48 -0.53 1.90 -13.45
CA MET A 48 -0.69 3.22 -14.06
C MET A 48 -1.85 3.26 -15.05
N MET A 49 -2.05 2.22 -15.87
CA MET A 49 -3.18 2.13 -16.80
C MET A 49 -4.54 2.09 -16.08
N GLN A 50 -4.60 1.39 -14.95
CA GLN A 50 -5.82 1.25 -14.16
C GLN A 50 -6.05 2.44 -13.21
N ALA A 51 -5.02 3.24 -12.95
CA ALA A 51 -5.15 4.37 -12.06
C ALA A 51 -6.11 5.42 -12.63
N ASN A 52 -6.97 5.92 -11.76
CA ASN A 52 -7.98 6.91 -12.11
C ASN A 52 -8.10 7.94 -10.98
N PRO A 53 -7.32 9.04 -11.04
CA PRO A 53 -7.31 10.05 -9.98
C PRO A 53 -8.67 10.75 -9.83
N ASN A 54 -9.49 10.84 -10.88
CA ASN A 54 -10.86 11.37 -10.79
C ASN A 54 -11.76 10.50 -9.88
N ASN A 55 -11.53 9.18 -9.89
CA ASN A 55 -12.23 8.24 -9.02
C ASN A 55 -11.43 7.87 -7.76
N LYS A 56 -10.33 8.59 -7.49
CA LYS A 56 -9.46 8.41 -6.31
C LYS A 56 -8.72 7.07 -6.29
N PHE A 57 -8.45 6.51 -7.46
CA PHE A 57 -7.60 5.34 -7.64
C PHE A 57 -6.22 5.79 -8.10
N TYR A 58 -5.20 5.32 -7.39
CA TYR A 58 -3.82 5.74 -7.61
C TYR A 58 -2.92 4.52 -7.78
N ALA A 59 -2.01 4.59 -8.73
CA ALA A 59 -0.93 3.63 -8.85
C ALA A 59 0.03 3.84 -7.67
N ALA A 60 0.31 2.77 -6.94
CA ALA A 60 1.19 2.80 -5.80
C ALA A 60 2.02 1.53 -5.69
N LYS A 61 3.17 1.65 -5.04
CA LYS A 61 3.90 0.51 -4.48
C LYS A 61 3.47 0.36 -3.03
N VAL A 62 3.10 -0.85 -2.66
CA VAL A 62 2.62 -1.18 -1.32
C VAL A 62 3.41 -2.31 -0.69
N ALA A 63 3.51 -2.32 0.64
CA ALA A 63 4.07 -3.42 1.40
C ALA A 63 2.98 -4.04 2.30
N GLY A 64 2.77 -5.34 2.20
CA GLY A 64 1.80 -6.05 3.05
C GLY A 64 1.28 -7.36 2.44
N PRO A 65 0.13 -7.86 2.93
CA PRO A 65 -0.69 -7.30 3.99
C PRO A 65 -0.10 -7.58 5.38
N ALA A 66 -0.19 -6.60 6.28
CA ALA A 66 0.15 -6.74 7.70
C ALA A 66 -1.12 -6.67 8.55
N ARG A 67 -1.20 -7.51 9.58
CA ARG A 67 -2.34 -7.54 10.50
C ARG A 67 -2.16 -6.47 11.57
N SER A 68 -3.13 -5.56 11.68
CA SER A 68 -3.21 -4.59 12.78
C SER A 68 -3.63 -5.26 14.10
N SER A 69 -3.38 -4.61 15.23
CA SER A 69 -3.81 -5.09 16.56
C SER A 69 -5.32 -5.30 16.67
N GLU A 70 -6.11 -4.57 15.88
CA GLU A 70 -7.57 -4.74 15.79
C GLU A 70 -8.01 -5.82 14.78
N GLY A 71 -7.07 -6.60 14.24
CA GLY A 71 -7.35 -7.72 13.34
C GLY A 71 -7.53 -7.35 11.86
N THR A 72 -7.56 -6.06 11.52
CA THR A 72 -7.67 -5.58 10.14
C THR A 72 -6.39 -5.82 9.35
N MET A 73 -6.51 -6.31 8.11
CA MET A 73 -5.39 -6.43 7.17
C MET A 73 -5.14 -5.08 6.48
N LEU A 74 -3.92 -4.58 6.57
CA LEU A 74 -3.50 -3.30 6.03
C LEU A 74 -2.33 -3.47 5.07
N TYR A 75 -2.25 -2.60 4.07
CA TYR A 75 -1.06 -2.38 3.28
C TYR A 75 -0.49 -1.00 3.59
N TYR A 76 0.83 -0.93 3.68
CA TYR A 76 1.56 0.32 3.81
C TYR A 76 1.85 0.85 2.41
N ILE A 77 1.63 2.15 2.21
CA ILE A 77 1.97 2.82 0.96
C ILE A 77 3.45 3.19 1.04
N VAL A 78 4.24 2.60 0.15
CA VAL A 78 5.68 2.86 0.03
C VAL A 78 5.91 4.05 -0.88
N GLU A 79 5.25 4.05 -2.04
CA GLU A 79 5.39 5.08 -3.06
C GLU A 79 4.08 5.24 -3.83
N MET A 80 3.76 6.45 -4.26
CA MET A 80 2.63 6.74 -5.15
C MET A 80 3.14 7.35 -6.44
N TYR A 81 2.61 6.92 -7.58
CA TYR A 81 3.14 7.26 -8.89
C TYR A 81 2.33 8.35 -9.62
N ASN A 82 1.10 8.61 -9.21
CA ASN A 82 0.18 9.53 -9.92
C ASN A 82 -0.66 10.42 -8.98
N THR A 83 -0.07 10.89 -7.88
CA THR A 83 -0.71 11.81 -6.92
C THR A 83 -0.76 13.26 -7.37
#